data_AF-A0A6N2ECM0-F1
#
_entry.id   AF-A0A6N2ECM0-F1
#
_cell.length_a   1.000
_cell.length_b   1.000
_cell.length_c   1.000
_cell.angle_alpha   90.00
_cell.angle_beta   90.00
_cell.angle_gamma   90.00
#
_symmetry.space_group_name_H-M   'P 1'
#
loop_
_entity.id
_entity.type
_entity.pdbx_description
1 polymer ?
#
loop_
_entity_poly.entity_id
_entity_poly.type
_entity_poly.pdbx_seq_one_letter_code
_entity_poly.pdbx_strand_id
1 'polypeptide(L)' 'MGASADVKSALAVLGLGAVPRSRADLARRVAARHPASRPWSTLHTAAYRKLWEALEPADTSVPPMAA' A
#
# COMPACT_ATOMS: atom_id res chain seq x y z
N MET A 1 -4.86 8.32 -17.82
CA MET A 1 -3.68 8.86 -17.11
C MET A 1 -3.83 8.76 -15.57
N GLY A 2 -4.37 7.68 -14.99
CA GLY A 2 -4.81 7.66 -13.57
C GLY A 2 -3.84 7.03 -12.56
N ALA A 3 -3.57 5.73 -12.68
CA ALA A 3 -2.99 4.94 -11.58
C ALA A 3 -1.60 5.39 -11.07
N SER A 4 -0.72 5.89 -11.95
CA SER A 4 0.64 6.27 -11.55
C SER A 4 0.68 7.57 -10.73
N ALA A 5 -0.27 8.49 -10.97
CA ALA A 5 -0.41 9.72 -10.19
C ALA A 5 -0.98 9.43 -8.78
N ASP A 6 -1.88 8.45 -8.68
CA ASP A 6 -2.45 7.98 -7.42
C ASP A 6 -1.42 7.33 -6.50
N VAL A 7 -0.51 6.52 -7.05
CA VAL A 7 0.57 5.88 -6.28
C VAL A 7 1.54 6.92 -5.70
N LYS A 8 1.99 7.90 -6.50
CA LYS A 8 2.86 8.98 -6.00
C LYS A 8 2.19 9.80 -4.91
N SER A 9 0.89 10.10 -5.06
CA SER A 9 0.12 10.83 -4.06
C SER A 9 -0.01 10.02 -2.76
N ALA A 10 -0.28 8.71 -2.86
CA ALA A 10 -0.37 7.82 -1.71
C ALA A 10 0.97 7.70 -0.96
N LEU A 11 2.09 7.64 -1.70
CA LEU A 11 3.42 7.68 -1.11
C LEU A 11 3.64 8.98 -0.34
N ALA A 12 3.32 10.13 -0.93
CA ALA A 12 3.45 11.42 -0.26
C ALA A 12 2.61 11.51 1.04
N VAL A 13 1.38 10.98 1.03
CA VAL A 13 0.51 10.93 2.23
C VAL A 13 1.09 10.05 3.33
N LEU A 14 1.66 8.89 3.00
CA LEU A 14 2.37 8.03 3.97
C LEU A 14 3.82 8.51 4.22
N GLY A 15 4.19 9.65 3.63
CA GLY A 15 5.53 10.23 3.58
C GLY A 15 6.57 9.41 2.83
N LEU A 16 6.25 8.24 2.28
CA LEU A 16 7.18 7.25 1.71
C LEU A 16 7.98 7.84 0.55
N GLY A 17 9.31 7.76 0.64
CA GLY A 17 10.19 8.30 -0.41
C GLY A 17 10.32 7.39 -1.64
N ALA A 18 9.88 6.13 -1.54
CA ALA A 18 9.95 5.17 -2.63
C ALA A 18 8.80 4.17 -2.55
N VAL A 19 8.39 3.64 -3.72
CA VAL A 19 7.41 2.55 -3.82
C VAL A 19 7.95 1.34 -3.05
N PRO A 20 7.18 0.75 -2.13
CA PRO A 20 7.57 -0.48 -1.46
C PRO A 20 7.77 -1.61 -2.46
N ARG A 21 8.63 -2.58 -2.14
CA ARG A 21 8.82 -3.76 -3.01
C ARG A 21 7.77 -4.84 -2.80
N SER A 22 7.11 -4.83 -1.64
CA SER A 22 6.10 -5.81 -1.24
C SER A 22 5.19 -5.25 -0.16
N ARG A 23 4.05 -5.92 0.07
CA ARG A 23 3.12 -5.61 1.16
C ARG A 23 3.77 -5.62 2.54
N ALA A 24 4.69 -6.56 2.78
CA ALA A 24 5.45 -6.63 4.03
C ALA A 24 6.40 -5.43 4.20
N ASP A 25 7.05 -4.98 3.13
CA ASP A 25 7.90 -3.79 3.12
C ASP A 25 7.07 -2.51 3.35
N LEU A 26 5.89 -2.41 2.73
CA LEU A 26 4.93 -1.32 2.98
C LEU A 26 4.57 -1.24 4.47
N ALA A 27 4.14 -2.36 5.07
CA ALA A 27 3.74 -2.41 6.48
C ALA A 27 4.90 -2.00 7.41
N ARG A 28 6.13 -2.49 7.18
CA ARG A 28 7.29 -2.10 7.99
C ARG A 28 7.60 -0.60 7.89
N ARG A 29 7.62 -0.04 6.68
CA ARG A 29 7.94 1.38 6.48
C ARG A 29 6.87 2.30 7.06
N VAL A 30 5.61 1.88 6.98
CA VAL A 30 4.48 2.59 7.58
C VAL A 30 4.57 2.52 9.10
N ALA A 31 4.80 1.35 9.68
CA ALA A 31 4.95 1.18 11.13
C ALA A 31 6.14 1.97 11.71
N ALA A 32 7.25 2.07 10.97
CA ALA A 32 8.41 2.87 11.37
C ALA A 32 8.12 4.38 11.44
N ARG A 33 7.07 4.87 10.77
CA ARG A 33 6.75 6.30 10.64
C ARG A 33 5.45 6.72 11.30
N HIS A 34 4.51 5.79 11.39
CA HIS A 34 3.24 5.93 12.08
C HIS A 34 3.28 4.99 13.29
N PRO A 35 3.87 5.42 14.42
CA PRO A 35 3.74 4.68 15.66
C PRO A 35 2.27 4.56 16.03
N ALA A 36 1.87 3.42 16.61
CA ALA A 36 0.48 3.11 16.97
C ALA A 36 -0.20 4.17 17.86
N SER A 37 0.59 5.05 18.48
CA SER A 37 0.12 6.19 19.28
C SER A 37 -0.49 7.33 18.47
N ARG A 38 -0.29 7.42 17.14
CA ARG A 38 -0.90 8.46 16.30
C ARG A 38 -2.13 7.90 15.58
N PRO A 39 -3.31 8.52 15.73
CA PRO A 39 -4.51 8.06 15.06
C PRO A 39 -4.36 8.20 13.55
N TRP A 40 -4.75 7.15 12.83
CA TRP A 40 -4.75 7.15 11.38
C TRP A 40 -5.93 7.96 10.85
N SER A 41 -5.63 9.01 10.10
CA SER A 41 -6.64 9.76 9.36
C SER A 41 -7.17 8.95 8.18
N THR A 42 -8.41 9.20 7.76
CA THR A 42 -9.07 8.55 6.62
C THR A 42 -8.22 8.58 5.33
N LEU A 43 -7.47 9.68 5.14
CA LEU A 43 -6.51 9.87 4.05
C LEU A 43 -5.35 8.87 4.09
N HIS A 44 -4.78 8.60 5.27
CA HIS A 44 -3.71 7.62 5.45
C HIS A 44 -4.20 6.21 5.15
N THR A 45 -5.40 5.85 5.63
CA THR A 45 -6.01 4.54 5.35
C THR A 45 -6.27 4.35 3.86
N ALA A 46 -6.79 5.36 3.17
CA ALA A 46 -7.03 5.31 1.72
C ALA A 46 -5.71 5.19 0.93
N ALA A 47 -4.68 5.94 1.30
CA ALA A 47 -3.35 5.86 0.69
C ALA A 47 -2.71 4.47 0.90
N TYR A 48 -2.81 3.93 2.11
CA TYR A 48 -2.33 2.59 2.43
C TYR A 48 -3.01 1.52 1.60
N ARG A 49 -4.34 1.56 1.49
CA ARG A 49 -5.11 0.60 0.68
C ARG A 49 -4.74 0.66 -0.80
N LYS A 50 -4.62 1.88 -1.38
CA LYS A 50 -4.19 2.05 -2.77
C LYS A 50 -2.81 1.44 -3.03
N LEU A 51 -1.85 1.66 -2.14
CA LEU A 51 -0.52 1.06 -2.26
C LEU A 51 -0.56 -0.46 -2.07
N TRP A 52 -1.41 -0.96 -1.18
CA TRP A 52 -1.58 -2.39 -0.95
C TRP A 52 -2.14 -3.14 -2.17
N GLU A 53 -3.10 -2.53 -2.86
CA GLU A 53 -3.69 -3.02 -4.12
C GLU A 53 -2.69 -2.91 -5.28
N ALA A 54 -1.97 -1.79 -5.39
CA ALA A 54 -0.95 -1.61 -6.43
C ALA A 54 0.26 -2.56 -6.30
N LEU A 55 0.53 -3.04 -5.09
CA LEU A 55 1.58 -4.04 -4.81
C LEU A 55 1.09 -5.48 -4.98
N GLU A 56 -0.19 -5.69 -5.30
CA GLU A 56 -0.67 -7.01 -5.68
C GLU A 56 -0.11 -7.34 -7.07
N PRO A 57 0.74 -8.38 -7.22
CA PRO A 57 1.02 -8.91 -8.54
C PRO A 57 -0.30 -9.44 -9.12
N ALA A 58 -0.50 -9.29 -10.42
CA ALA A 58 -1.57 -9.95 -11.17
C ALA A 58 -1.41 -11.50 -11.21
N ASP A 59 -0.95 -12.11 -10.12
CA ASP A 59 -0.75 -13.54 -9.97
C ASP A 59 -1.53 -14.03 -8.74
N THR A 60 -2.84 -14.03 -8.93
CA THR A 60 -3.70 -15.06 -8.37
C THR A 60 -3.98 -16.02 -9.53
N SER A 61 -2.92 -16.68 -9.99
CA SER A 61 -3.01 -18.04 -10.49
C SER A 61 -3.26 -18.94 -9.27
N VAL A 62 -4.43 -18.84 -8.65
CA VAL A 62 -4.99 -20.04 -8.01
C VAL A 62 -5.70 -20.77 -9.14
N PRO A 63 -5.23 -21.97 -9.56
CA PRO A 63 -6.10 -22.84 -10.34
C PRO A 63 -7.40 -23.03 -9.54
N PRO A 64 -8.56 -23.17 -10.20
CA PRO A 64 -9.80 -23.46 -9.50
C PRO A 64 -9.54 -24.71 -8.65
N MET A 65 -9.79 -24.61 -7.34
CA MET A 65 -9.83 -25.79 -6.50
C MET A 65 -11.02 -26.61 -6.99
N ALA A 66 -10.72 -27.57 -7.86
CA ALA A 66 -11.66 -28.58 -8.33
C ALA A 66 -12.15 -29.34 -7.10
N ALA A 67 -13.44 -29.19 -6.80
CA ALA A 67 -14.20 -30.03 -5.88
C ALA A 67 -15.32 -30.69 -6.67
#